data_AF-A0A6P4YN62-F1
#
_entry.id   AF-A0A6P4YN62-F1
#
_cell.length_a   1.000
_cell.length_b   1.000
_cell.length_c   1.000
_cell.angle_alpha   90.00
_cell.angle_beta   90.00
_cell.angle_gamma   90.00
#
_symmetry.space_group_name_H-M   'P 1'
#
loop_
_entity.id
_entity.type
_entity.pdbx_description
1 polymer ?
#
loop_
_entity_poly.entity_id
_entity_poly.type
_entity_poly.pdbx_seq_one_letter_code
_entity_poly.pdbx_strand_id
1 'polypeptide(L)'
;MILPDTFQTLPRLKHLYLSNNRIRMIQSDTFQNVTSLQTLSLAFNRITYIHSQAFKNLPHIQKLYLQKNKLSAILPSAFRMLLSIRTVINVDGNPWQCDCMMAPFRLNTTNFQSLTDKIICSQPANVQGRKLTDVDPEDLIY
;
A
#
# COMPACT_ATOMS: atom_id res chain seq x y z
N MET A 1 -14.73 8.99 0.33
CA MET A 1 -14.13 8.02 1.27
C MET A 1 -15.02 6.80 1.31
N ILE A 2 -14.50 5.63 1.71
CA ILE A 2 -15.39 4.49 2.02
C ILE A 2 -15.96 4.76 3.41
N LEU A 3 -17.28 4.68 3.56
CA LEU A 3 -17.90 4.89 4.87
C LEU A 3 -17.61 3.69 5.78
N PRO A 4 -17.49 3.90 7.10
CA PRO A 4 -17.55 2.80 8.06
C PRO A 4 -18.76 1.91 7.78
N ASP A 5 -18.61 0.61 8.02
CA ASP A 5 -19.68 -0.39 7.90
C ASP A 5 -20.28 -0.61 6.50
N THR A 6 -19.73 0.04 5.45
CA THR A 6 -20.15 -0.20 4.04
C THR A 6 -20.19 -1.68 3.68
N PHE A 7 -19.34 -2.51 4.28
CA PHE A 7 -19.23 -3.95 4.01
C PHE A 7 -19.62 -4.84 5.20
N GLN A 8 -20.35 -4.30 6.20
CA GLN A 8 -20.66 -5.02 7.45
C GLN A 8 -21.43 -6.32 7.23
N THR A 9 -22.31 -6.37 6.22
CA THR A 9 -23.16 -7.52 5.93
C THR A 9 -22.55 -8.51 4.93
N LEU A 10 -21.26 -8.35 4.58
CA LEU A 10 -20.59 -9.12 3.53
C LEU A 10 -19.42 -10.01 4.02
N PRO A 11 -19.60 -10.85 5.06
CA PRO A 11 -18.49 -11.61 5.65
C PRO A 11 -17.87 -12.66 4.70
N ARG A 12 -18.61 -13.07 3.66
CA ARG A 12 -18.18 -14.04 2.64
C ARG A 12 -17.60 -13.39 1.39
N LEU A 13 -17.44 -12.05 1.35
CA LEU A 13 -16.91 -11.35 0.18
C LEU A 13 -15.46 -11.77 -0.07
N LYS A 14 -15.18 -12.31 -1.26
CA LYS A 14 -13.83 -12.75 -1.67
C LYS A 14 -13.12 -11.76 -2.57
N HIS A 15 -13.87 -11.04 -3.40
CA HIS A 15 -13.31 -10.11 -4.38
C HIS A 15 -14.03 -8.78 -4.30
N LEU A 16 -13.28 -7.70 -4.09
CA LEU A 16 -13.79 -6.34 -3.99
C LEU A 16 -13.04 -5.45 -4.97
N TYR A 17 -13.75 -4.97 -5.99
CA TYR A 17 -13.19 -4.08 -7.02
C TYR A 17 -13.79 -2.69 -6.86
N LEU A 18 -12.96 -1.75 -6.42
CA LEU A 18 -13.29 -0.34 -6.23
C LEU A 18 -12.42 0.57 -7.11
N SER A 19 -11.89 0.04 -8.22
CA SER A 19 -11.06 0.80 -9.14
C SER A 19 -11.80 1.95 -9.80
N ASN A 20 -11.06 2.98 -10.22
CA ASN A 20 -11.62 4.14 -10.95
C ASN A 20 -12.66 4.94 -10.14
N ASN A 21 -12.48 5.01 -8.82
CA ASN A 21 -13.30 5.81 -7.94
C ASN A 21 -12.56 7.07 -7.45
N ARG A 22 -13.17 7.80 -6.51
CA ARG A 22 -12.62 9.03 -5.92
C ARG A 22 -12.21 8.83 -4.45
N ILE A 23 -11.79 7.62 -4.08
CA ILE A 23 -11.39 7.30 -2.71
C ILE A 23 -10.08 8.03 -2.39
N ARG A 24 -10.03 8.71 -1.23
CA ARG A 24 -8.88 9.52 -0.79
C ARG A 24 -8.12 8.92 0.39
N MET A 25 -8.79 8.12 1.22
CA MET A 25 -8.23 7.55 2.43
C MET A 25 -8.87 6.20 2.76
N ILE A 26 -8.13 5.36 3.47
CA ILE A 26 -8.60 4.10 4.03
C ILE A 26 -8.38 4.14 5.54
N GLN A 27 -9.45 3.96 6.31
CA GLN A 27 -9.41 3.94 7.77
C GLN A 27 -9.19 2.51 8.29
N SER A 28 -8.92 2.38 9.59
CA SER A 28 -8.58 1.11 10.25
C SER A 28 -9.73 0.10 10.29
N ASP A 29 -10.96 0.56 10.20
CA ASP A 29 -12.22 -0.18 10.30
C ASP A 29 -12.87 -0.44 8.94
N THR A 30 -12.37 0.18 7.86
CA THR A 30 -12.98 0.13 6.52
C THR A 30 -13.21 -1.30 6.02
N PHE A 31 -12.33 -2.24 6.35
CA PHE A 31 -12.40 -3.64 5.94
C PHE A 31 -12.61 -4.60 7.11
N GLN A 32 -13.12 -4.13 8.25
CA GLN A 32 -13.15 -4.92 9.49
C GLN A 32 -13.98 -6.21 9.40
N ASN A 33 -15.05 -6.22 8.57
CA ASN A 33 -16.01 -7.32 8.49
C ASN A 33 -15.83 -8.23 7.27
N VAL A 34 -14.94 -7.89 6.33
CA VAL A 34 -14.71 -8.68 5.09
C VAL A 34 -13.52 -9.64 5.26
N THR A 35 -13.60 -10.50 6.27
CA THR A 35 -12.49 -11.40 6.67
C THR A 35 -12.16 -12.49 5.65
N SER A 36 -13.07 -12.78 4.71
CA SER A 36 -12.87 -13.74 3.61
C SER A 36 -12.21 -13.12 2.37
N LEU A 37 -11.83 -11.84 2.40
CA LEU A 37 -11.38 -11.11 1.22
C LEU A 37 -10.02 -11.64 0.73
N GLN A 38 -9.97 -12.01 -0.54
CA GLN A 38 -8.79 -12.54 -1.23
C GLN A 38 -8.22 -11.55 -2.25
N THR A 39 -9.07 -10.73 -2.86
CA THR A 39 -8.65 -9.71 -3.83
C THR A 39 -9.30 -8.37 -3.52
N LEU A 40 -8.47 -7.35 -3.36
CA LEU A 40 -8.89 -5.97 -3.19
C LEU A 40 -8.25 -5.11 -4.27
N SER A 41 -9.08 -4.52 -5.13
CA SER A 41 -8.62 -3.54 -6.10
C SER A 41 -9.07 -2.14 -5.76
N LEU A 42 -8.10 -1.27 -5.49
CA LEU A 42 -8.26 0.16 -5.22
C LEU A 42 -7.48 1.00 -6.25
N ALA A 43 -7.09 0.38 -7.36
CA ALA A 43 -6.35 1.03 -8.43
C ALA A 43 -7.09 2.24 -9.01
N PHE A 44 -6.34 3.21 -9.54
CA PHE A 44 -6.92 4.40 -10.20
C PHE A 44 -7.88 5.19 -9.28
N ASN A 45 -7.49 5.39 -8.03
CA ASN A 45 -8.19 6.26 -7.07
C ASN A 45 -7.34 7.50 -6.75
N ARG A 46 -7.63 8.20 -5.65
CA ARG A 46 -6.90 9.38 -5.20
C ARG A 46 -6.36 9.19 -3.78
N ILE A 47 -6.01 7.95 -3.43
CA ILE A 47 -5.64 7.59 -2.06
C ILE A 47 -4.31 8.24 -1.72
N THR A 48 -4.30 9.08 -0.69
CA THR A 48 -3.09 9.72 -0.14
C THR A 48 -2.67 9.10 1.19
N TYR A 49 -3.59 8.43 1.88
CA TYR A 49 -3.36 7.86 3.20
C TYR A 49 -4.03 6.50 3.39
N ILE A 50 -3.29 5.55 3.96
CA ILE A 50 -3.78 4.26 4.42
C ILE A 50 -3.39 4.13 5.89
N HIS A 51 -4.37 3.95 6.75
CA HIS A 51 -4.11 3.74 8.18
C HIS A 51 -3.26 2.49 8.39
N SER A 52 -2.35 2.54 9.38
CA SER A 52 -1.48 1.42 9.80
C SER A 52 -2.18 0.11 10.16
N GLN A 53 -3.50 0.13 10.32
CA GLN A 53 -4.32 -1.01 10.70
C GLN A 53 -5.41 -1.33 9.67
N ALA A 54 -5.44 -0.64 8.52
CA ALA A 54 -6.49 -0.79 7.51
C ALA A 54 -6.65 -2.24 7.01
N PHE A 55 -5.56 -3.02 7.02
CA PHE A 55 -5.54 -4.38 6.51
C PHE A 55 -5.41 -5.45 7.61
N LYS A 56 -5.52 -5.08 8.90
CA LYS A 56 -5.29 -6.03 10.02
C LYS A 56 -6.25 -7.23 10.03
N ASN A 57 -7.48 -7.03 9.55
CA ASN A 57 -8.55 -8.02 9.55
C ASN A 57 -8.70 -8.74 8.20
N LEU A 58 -7.64 -8.76 7.37
CA LEU A 58 -7.63 -9.42 6.06
C LEU A 58 -6.66 -10.61 6.04
N PRO A 59 -6.89 -11.69 6.82
CA PRO A 59 -5.95 -12.80 6.94
C PRO A 59 -5.81 -13.63 5.64
N HIS A 60 -6.78 -13.53 4.72
CA HIS A 60 -6.82 -14.30 3.48
C HIS A 60 -6.48 -13.48 2.23
N ILE A 61 -6.04 -12.23 2.37
CA ILE A 61 -5.76 -11.38 1.21
C ILE A 61 -4.56 -11.93 0.43
N GLN A 62 -4.73 -12.06 -0.88
CA GLN A 62 -3.72 -12.59 -1.79
C GLN A 62 -3.30 -11.55 -2.82
N LYS A 63 -4.20 -10.63 -3.19
CA LYS A 63 -3.97 -9.62 -4.22
C LYS A 63 -4.46 -8.25 -3.75
N LEU A 64 -3.55 -7.27 -3.73
CA LEU A 64 -3.83 -5.88 -3.39
C LEU A 64 -3.34 -4.95 -4.51
N TYR A 65 -4.28 -4.26 -5.15
CA TYR A 65 -3.98 -3.31 -6.23
C TYR A 65 -4.17 -1.87 -5.75
N LEU A 66 -3.06 -1.14 -5.61
CA LEU A 66 -2.99 0.26 -5.19
C LEU A 66 -2.36 1.16 -6.26
N GLN A 67 -2.10 0.65 -7.47
CA GLN A 67 -1.48 1.42 -8.54
C GLN A 67 -2.30 2.64 -8.95
N LYS A 68 -1.61 3.66 -9.44
CA LYS A 68 -2.19 4.92 -9.94
C LYS A 68 -3.06 5.60 -8.88
N ASN A 69 -2.52 5.71 -7.66
CA ASN A 69 -3.06 6.49 -6.55
C ASN A 69 -2.16 7.71 -6.28
N LYS A 70 -2.24 8.30 -5.07
CA LYS A 70 -1.51 9.49 -4.64
C LYS A 70 -0.72 9.23 -3.35
N LEU A 71 -0.32 7.99 -3.12
CA LEU A 71 0.49 7.62 -1.96
C LEU A 71 1.91 8.17 -2.13
N SER A 72 2.41 8.89 -1.13
CA SER A 72 3.78 9.39 -1.12
C SER A 72 4.74 8.50 -0.36
N ALA A 73 4.27 7.74 0.63
CA ALA A 73 5.11 6.85 1.41
C ALA A 73 4.36 5.59 1.83
N ILE A 74 5.11 4.56 2.18
CA ILE A 74 4.59 3.32 2.78
C ILE A 74 5.03 3.29 4.24
N LEU A 75 4.06 3.27 5.16
CA LEU A 75 4.33 2.97 6.55
C LEU A 75 4.58 1.45 6.69
N PRO A 76 5.75 1.00 7.20
CA PRO A 76 6.02 -0.42 7.36
C PRO A 76 4.94 -1.15 8.16
N SER A 77 4.33 -0.47 9.14
CA SER A 77 3.25 -0.99 9.98
C SER A 77 1.99 -1.35 9.19
N ALA A 78 1.60 -0.54 8.20
CA ALA A 78 0.41 -0.79 7.38
C ALA A 78 0.55 -2.06 6.52
N PHE A 79 1.77 -2.40 6.12
CA PHE A 79 2.05 -3.49 5.19
C PHE A 79 2.63 -4.74 5.87
N ARG A 80 3.04 -4.65 7.14
CA ARG A 80 3.65 -5.76 7.90
C ARG A 80 2.81 -7.04 7.85
N MET A 81 1.48 -6.93 8.00
CA MET A 81 0.56 -8.08 7.93
C MET A 81 0.53 -8.72 6.54
N LEU A 82 0.62 -7.92 5.48
CA LEU A 82 0.52 -8.40 4.09
C LEU A 82 1.74 -9.24 3.68
N LEU A 83 2.89 -8.99 4.32
CA LEU A 83 4.12 -9.73 4.09
C LEU A 83 4.09 -11.13 4.71
N SER A 84 3.52 -11.25 5.91
CA SER A 84 3.43 -12.54 6.62
C SER A 84 2.66 -13.60 5.83
N ILE A 85 1.78 -13.17 4.92
CA ILE A 85 0.90 -14.04 4.12
C ILE A 85 1.21 -14.02 2.61
N ARG A 86 2.37 -13.49 2.20
CA ARG A 86 2.85 -13.47 0.80
C ARG A 86 1.86 -12.84 -0.19
N THR A 87 1.29 -11.69 0.15
CA THR A 87 0.34 -10.96 -0.71
C THR A 87 1.04 -10.42 -1.96
N VAL A 88 0.44 -10.58 -3.14
CA VAL A 88 0.84 -9.87 -4.35
C VAL A 88 0.32 -8.43 -4.29
N ILE A 89 1.25 -7.48 -4.19
CA ILE A 89 0.93 -6.05 -4.07
C ILE A 89 1.40 -5.32 -5.33
N ASN A 90 0.54 -4.50 -5.91
CA ASN A 90 0.88 -3.55 -6.97
C ASN A 90 0.72 -2.12 -6.44
N VAL A 91 1.78 -1.33 -6.52
CA VAL A 91 1.87 0.04 -6.00
C VAL A 91 2.34 1.04 -7.06
N ASP A 92 2.35 0.64 -8.33
CA ASP A 92 2.97 1.39 -9.42
C ASP A 92 2.27 2.72 -9.68
N GLY A 93 3.02 3.73 -10.13
CA GLY A 93 2.43 5.02 -10.52
C GLY A 93 1.81 5.81 -9.36
N ASN A 94 2.37 5.68 -8.16
CA ASN A 94 2.15 6.57 -7.02
C ASN A 94 3.34 7.56 -6.90
N PRO A 95 3.11 8.78 -6.38
CA PRO A 95 4.13 9.82 -6.26
C PRO A 95 5.08 9.58 -5.06
N TRP A 96 5.84 8.48 -5.09
CA TRP A 96 6.70 8.07 -3.99
C TRP A 96 7.77 9.13 -3.66
N GLN A 97 7.77 9.58 -2.40
CA GLN A 97 8.81 10.41 -1.79
C GLN A 97 9.81 9.45 -1.15
N CYS A 98 10.96 9.27 -1.79
CA CYS A 98 12.06 8.45 -1.33
C CYS A 98 13.01 9.29 -0.48
N ASP A 99 12.54 9.67 0.71
CA ASP A 99 13.27 10.41 1.72
C ASP A 99 13.39 9.58 3.02
N CYS A 100 13.60 10.23 4.16
CA CYS A 100 13.84 9.58 5.44
C CYS A 100 12.65 8.74 5.92
N MET A 101 11.44 9.01 5.42
CA MET A 101 10.26 8.21 5.71
C MET A 101 10.32 6.83 5.06
N MET A 102 11.01 6.70 3.92
CA MET A 102 11.17 5.43 3.21
C MET A 102 12.41 4.66 3.64
N ALA A 103 13.33 5.26 4.41
CA ALA A 103 14.55 4.60 4.87
C ALA A 103 14.30 3.29 5.64
N PRO A 104 13.37 3.21 6.62
CA PRO A 104 13.08 1.94 7.30
C PRO A 104 12.56 0.87 6.34
N PHE A 105 11.86 1.28 5.28
CA PHE A 105 11.31 0.38 4.27
C PHE A 105 12.41 -0.12 3.31
N ARG A 106 13.33 0.77 2.91
CA ARG A 106 14.49 0.48 2.07
C ARG A 106 15.50 -0.45 2.73
N LEU A 107 15.75 -0.26 4.03
CA LEU A 107 16.76 -1.03 4.77
C LEU A 107 16.27 -2.44 5.14
N ASN A 108 14.95 -2.65 5.18
CA ASN A 108 14.35 -3.94 5.54
C ASN A 108 14.10 -4.82 4.29
N THR A 109 15.15 -5.04 3.51
CA THR A 109 15.06 -5.72 2.20
C THR A 109 14.57 -7.16 2.30
N THR A 110 14.89 -7.90 3.35
CA THR A 110 14.48 -9.31 3.50
C THR A 110 12.97 -9.50 3.51
N ASN A 111 12.23 -8.56 4.08
CA ASN A 111 10.77 -8.64 4.15
C ASN A 111 10.07 -7.93 2.98
N PHE A 112 10.72 -6.94 2.37
CA PHE A 112 10.07 -6.05 1.39
C PHE A 112 10.67 -6.10 -0.02
N GLN A 113 11.64 -6.98 -0.31
CA GLN A 113 12.39 -6.99 -1.59
C GLN A 113 11.49 -6.85 -2.83
N SER A 114 10.48 -7.72 -2.96
CA SER A 114 9.57 -7.72 -4.11
C SER A 114 8.72 -6.44 -4.25
N LEU A 115 8.55 -5.69 -3.15
CA LEU A 115 7.79 -4.45 -3.12
C LEU A 115 8.70 -3.23 -3.34
N THR A 116 9.91 -3.22 -2.79
CA THR A 116 10.90 -2.16 -3.04
C THR A 116 11.28 -2.08 -4.52
N ASP A 117 11.33 -3.22 -5.23
CA ASP A 117 11.61 -3.28 -6.68
C ASP A 117 10.54 -2.58 -7.54
N LYS A 118 9.32 -2.42 -7.00
CA LYS A 118 8.16 -1.82 -7.69
C LYS A 118 8.00 -0.32 -7.41
N ILE A 119 8.76 0.21 -6.45
CA ILE A 119 8.67 1.61 -6.05
C ILE A 119 9.66 2.40 -6.89
N ILE A 120 9.14 3.24 -7.79
CA ILE A 120 9.93 4.21 -8.55
C ILE A 120 9.77 5.57 -7.87
N CYS A 121 10.89 6.13 -7.42
CA CYS A 121 10.93 7.40 -6.71
C CYS A 121 10.44 8.54 -7.62
N SER A 122 9.49 9.31 -7.14
CA SER A 122 9.00 10.52 -7.82
C SER A 122 9.64 11.78 -7.27
N GLN A 123 10.08 11.74 -6.01
CA GLN A 123 10.78 12.79 -5.28
C GLN A 123 11.74 12.14 -4.27
N PRO A 124 12.72 12.87 -3.73
CA PRO A 124 13.23 14.16 -4.21
C PRO A 124 13.91 14.06 -5.59
N ALA A 125 14.24 15.20 -6.20
CA ALA A 125 14.73 15.29 -7.59
C ALA A 125 16.03 14.52 -7.85
N ASN A 126 16.93 14.42 -6.86
CA ASN A 126 18.19 13.68 -6.94
C ASN A 126 18.01 12.16 -7.11
N VAL A 127 16.86 11.61 -6.68
CA VAL A 127 16.55 10.17 -6.81
C VAL A 127 15.37 9.90 -7.75
N GLN A 128 14.82 10.93 -8.37
CA GLN A 128 13.66 10.81 -9.24
C GLN A 128 13.91 9.83 -10.40
N GLY A 129 12.99 8.91 -10.60
CA GLY A 129 13.07 7.86 -11.62
C GLY A 129 13.87 6.62 -11.21
N ARG A 130 14.63 6.66 -10.10
CA ARG A 130 15.33 5.48 -9.56
C ARG A 130 14.32 4.54 -8.88
N LYS A 131 14.57 3.23 -8.92
CA LYS A 131 13.87 2.29 -8.05
C LYS A 131 14.35 2.49 -6.62
N LEU A 132 13.48 2.34 -5.64
CA LEU A 132 13.86 2.49 -4.24
C LEU A 132 15.01 1.54 -3.86
N THR A 133 15.02 0.30 -4.36
CA THR A 133 16.13 -0.65 -4.16
C THR A 133 17.49 -0.14 -4.62
N ASP A 134 17.50 0.73 -5.61
CA ASP A 134 18.70 1.22 -6.27
C ASP A 134 19.12 2.59 -5.69
N VAL A 135 18.34 3.15 -4.76
CA VAL A 135 18.68 4.37 -4.01
C VAL A 135 19.61 4.00 -2.85
N ASP A 136 20.69 4.75 -2.72
CA ASP A 136 21.65 4.61 -1.63
C ASP A 136 21.01 5.08 -0.32
N PRO A 137 21.18 4.36 0.81
CA PRO A 137 20.54 4.77 2.07
C PRO A 137 20.88 6.19 2.54
N GLU A 138 22.06 6.70 2.18
CA GLU A 138 22.49 8.07 2.49
C GLU A 138 21.65 9.12 1.74
N ASP A 139 21.18 8.79 0.53
CA ASP A 139 20.30 9.66 -0.27
C ASP A 139 18.88 9.77 0.32
N LEU A 140 18.55 8.95 1.32
CA LEU A 140 17.27 8.98 2.03
C LEU A 140 17.31 9.83 3.30
N ILE A 141 18.42 10.45 3.69
CA ILE A 141 18.53 11.09 5.02
C ILE A 141 18.14 12.59 5.00
N TYR A 142 17.70 13.11 3.85
CA TYR A 142 17.29 14.51 3.69
C TYR A 142 15.92 14.83 4.32
#